data_AF-A0A3M1LCQ6-F1
#
_entry.id   AF-A0A3M1LCQ6-F1
#
_cell.length_a   1.000
_cell.length_b   1.000
_cell.length_c   1.000
_cell.angle_alpha   90.00
_cell.angle_beta   90.00
_cell.angle_gamma   90.00
#
_symmetry.space_group_name_H-M   'P 1'
#
loop_
_entity.id
_entity.type
_entity.pdbx_description
1 polymer ?
#
loop_
_entity_poly.entity_id
_entity_poly.type
_entity_poly.pdbx_seq_one_letter_code
_entity_poly.pdbx_strand_id
1 'polypeptide(L)'
;MALRIDYRPPPSLEPFLLSKKFISLVMGPVGGGKTTAGILKIAYHAAQMAPCPDGIRRSRCIWVRQTRDVLRDTSIPDFLKWFPDGEWGFYLKSEYKYVLRFGDVECEVLFRWLEDSTDVRRVLSLQASFAVIDEFREIHPDIYSALQARLGRYPDSSHNGKGCVEDTLATRCHHCWSLLPAEEVEQAAQTPSQSLACPSCGKPVPAWQYNAHLWGMTNPPDEGTFWAQLLQNPPPNADVVLQPSGLSPEADWLEYLPSGYYETLAQGKFEEWVNVYIHNKFGKGLFGRPVHSLFDPTVHVADNLEPTPSLPLLIGADAGLTPACVIGQIMPNGQLRIYDELTSEGMGALRFVREKLMPLLASRYQGFACRVIIDPAAFQRSQADERSVALIYRQAGFEVEPARTNSISQR
;
A
#
# COMPACT_ATOMS: atom_id res chain seq x y z
N MET A 1 10.16 40.16 -0.13
CA MET A 1 10.98 39.21 -0.94
C MET A 1 10.02 38.24 -1.59
N ALA A 2 10.19 37.89 -2.87
CA ALA A 2 9.42 36.79 -3.45
C ALA A 2 9.86 35.48 -2.78
N LEU A 3 8.91 34.69 -2.30
CA LEU A 3 9.19 33.37 -1.73
C LEU A 3 9.76 32.47 -2.85
N ARG A 4 10.82 31.73 -2.55
CA ARG A 4 11.50 30.82 -3.48
C ARG A 4 11.84 29.51 -2.78
N ILE A 5 11.47 28.39 -3.38
CA ILE A 5 11.98 27.06 -3.02
C ILE A 5 13.18 26.79 -3.92
N ASP A 6 14.34 26.52 -3.32
CA ASP A 6 15.50 25.99 -4.04
C ASP A 6 15.58 24.49 -3.80
N TYR A 7 15.19 23.73 -4.80
CA TYR A 7 15.24 22.28 -4.78
C TYR A 7 15.83 21.78 -6.09
N ARG A 8 16.85 20.93 -5.96
CA ARG A 8 17.44 20.20 -7.08
C ARG A 8 17.16 18.73 -6.85
N PRO A 9 16.35 18.07 -7.70
CA PRO A 9 16.13 16.64 -7.54
C PRO A 9 17.47 15.93 -7.66
N PRO A 10 17.77 14.99 -6.75
CA PRO A 10 18.98 14.21 -6.89
C PRO A 10 18.84 13.30 -8.12
N PRO A 11 19.95 12.90 -8.77
CA PRO A 11 19.90 12.17 -10.05
C PRO A 11 19.05 10.90 -10.01
N SER A 12 19.02 10.18 -8.88
CA SER A 12 18.21 8.98 -8.72
C SER A 12 16.70 9.23 -8.67
N LEU A 13 16.26 10.46 -8.37
CA LEU A 13 14.84 10.84 -8.27
C LEU A 13 14.35 11.72 -9.40
N GLU A 14 15.23 12.26 -10.24
CA GLU A 14 14.86 13.10 -11.38
C GLU A 14 13.88 12.38 -12.34
N PRO A 15 14.11 11.12 -12.75
CA PRO A 15 13.16 10.41 -13.61
C PRO A 15 11.78 10.24 -12.98
N PHE A 16 11.72 10.03 -11.65
CA PHE A 16 10.47 9.92 -10.90
C PHE A 16 9.74 11.27 -10.87
N LEU A 17 10.44 12.35 -10.53
CA LEU A 17 9.85 13.67 -10.40
C LEU A 17 9.33 14.20 -11.75
N LEU A 18 10.08 14.02 -12.82
CA LEU A 18 9.74 14.53 -14.16
C LEU A 18 8.83 13.62 -14.99
N SER A 19 8.61 12.36 -14.57
CA SER A 19 7.76 11.42 -15.32
C SER A 19 6.37 12.00 -15.57
N LYS A 20 5.95 11.94 -16.84
CA LYS A 20 4.62 12.31 -17.35
C LYS A 20 3.71 11.11 -17.58
N LYS A 21 4.15 9.89 -17.21
CA LYS A 21 3.28 8.73 -17.30
C LYS A 21 2.13 8.83 -16.30
N PHE A 22 1.07 8.08 -16.56
CA PHE A 22 -0.10 8.06 -15.67
C PHE A 22 0.27 7.54 -14.27
N ILE A 23 1.17 6.55 -14.19
CA ILE A 23 1.70 6.02 -12.94
C ILE A 23 3.20 6.28 -12.86
N SER A 24 3.70 6.74 -11.72
CA SER A 24 5.13 6.85 -11.43
C SER A 24 5.42 6.36 -10.01
N LEU A 25 6.22 5.30 -9.87
CA LEU A 25 6.52 4.70 -8.57
C LEU A 25 8.01 4.82 -8.26
N VAL A 26 8.34 5.11 -7.00
CA VAL A 26 9.73 5.09 -6.53
C VAL A 26 9.90 4.18 -5.31
N MET A 27 10.93 3.34 -5.37
CA MET A 27 11.38 2.46 -4.30
C MET A 27 12.82 2.83 -3.92
N GLY A 28 13.08 3.05 -2.64
CA GLY A 28 14.41 3.50 -2.19
C GLY A 28 14.66 3.29 -0.70
N PRO A 29 15.89 3.55 -0.24
CA PRO A 29 16.26 3.43 1.17
C PRO A 29 15.62 4.52 2.05
N VAL A 30 15.59 4.29 3.36
CA VAL A 30 15.12 5.28 4.34
C VAL A 30 16.01 6.52 4.30
N GLY A 31 15.41 7.71 4.29
CA GLY A 31 16.17 8.96 4.18
C GLY A 31 16.64 9.32 2.77
N GLY A 32 16.35 8.52 1.74
CA GLY A 32 16.77 8.77 0.35
C GLY A 32 16.02 9.89 -0.40
N GLY A 33 15.31 10.79 0.28
CA GLY A 33 14.67 11.95 -0.36
C GLY A 33 13.35 11.70 -1.12
N LYS A 34 12.84 10.46 -1.15
CA LYS A 34 11.61 10.08 -1.89
C LYS A 34 10.40 10.95 -1.57
N THR A 35 10.12 11.15 -0.27
CA THR A 35 8.97 11.93 0.20
C THR A 35 9.05 13.38 -0.25
N THR A 36 10.23 13.99 -0.14
CA THR A 36 10.51 15.33 -0.68
C THR A 36 10.20 15.41 -2.17
N ALA A 37 10.70 14.47 -2.98
CA ALA A 37 10.43 14.47 -4.41
C ALA A 37 8.94 14.30 -4.71
N GLY A 38 8.24 13.44 -3.96
CA GLY A 38 6.79 13.24 -4.08
C GLY A 38 5.97 14.48 -3.73
N ILE A 39 6.38 15.25 -2.72
CA ILE A 39 5.76 16.53 -2.33
C ILE A 39 5.95 17.57 -3.44
N LEU A 40 7.18 17.77 -3.90
CA LEU A 40 7.48 18.79 -4.91
C LEU A 40 6.94 18.44 -6.30
N LYS A 41 6.75 17.15 -6.59
CA LYS A 41 6.05 16.67 -7.79
C LYS A 41 4.61 17.20 -7.88
N ILE A 42 3.94 17.48 -6.74
CA ILE A 42 2.61 18.14 -6.72
C ILE A 42 2.72 19.52 -7.38
N ALA A 43 3.63 20.37 -6.90
CA ALA A 43 3.82 21.71 -7.43
C ALA A 43 4.28 21.67 -8.91
N TYR A 44 5.15 20.72 -9.27
CA TYR A 44 5.61 20.52 -10.65
C TYR A 44 4.46 20.26 -11.63
N HIS A 45 3.57 19.30 -11.33
CA HIS A 45 2.43 19.01 -12.22
C HIS A 45 1.33 20.06 -12.12
N ALA A 46 1.10 20.66 -10.95
CA ALA A 46 0.12 21.74 -10.79
C ALA A 46 0.49 22.98 -11.63
N ALA A 47 1.78 23.35 -11.68
CA ALA A 47 2.28 24.43 -12.52
C ALA A 47 2.13 24.17 -14.02
N GLN A 48 2.06 22.90 -14.41
CA GLN A 48 1.83 22.49 -15.79
C GLN A 48 0.35 22.36 -16.14
N MET A 49 -0.59 22.57 -15.23
CA MET A 49 -2.02 22.49 -15.54
C MET A 49 -2.47 23.66 -16.42
N ALA A 50 -3.37 23.42 -17.37
CA ALA A 50 -3.98 24.48 -18.17
C ALA A 50 -4.70 25.52 -17.28
N PRO A 51 -4.54 26.83 -17.53
CA PRO A 51 -5.24 27.85 -16.76
C PRO A 51 -6.75 27.80 -17.04
N CYS A 52 -7.53 28.04 -15.99
CA CYS A 52 -8.97 28.27 -16.05
C CYS A 52 -9.27 29.64 -16.71
N PRO A 53 -10.55 29.96 -17.01
CA PRO A 53 -10.92 31.24 -17.66
C PRO A 53 -10.48 32.50 -16.91
N ASP A 54 -10.27 32.41 -15.59
CA ASP A 54 -9.76 33.49 -14.75
C ASP A 54 -8.21 33.56 -14.70
N GLY A 55 -7.53 32.75 -15.51
CA GLY A 55 -6.08 32.68 -15.58
C GLY A 55 -5.45 31.75 -14.53
N ILE A 56 -6.22 31.17 -13.60
CA ILE A 56 -5.67 30.35 -12.52
C ILE A 56 -5.60 28.87 -12.92
N ARG A 57 -4.43 28.26 -12.75
CA ARG A 57 -4.15 26.84 -12.94
C ARG A 57 -4.63 26.07 -11.72
N ARG A 58 -5.85 25.52 -11.80
CA ARG A 58 -6.46 24.76 -10.71
C ARG A 58 -6.16 23.29 -10.82
N SER A 59 -5.79 22.66 -9.71
CA SER A 59 -5.64 21.21 -9.63
C SER A 59 -6.03 20.71 -8.24
N ARG A 60 -6.23 19.40 -8.12
CA ARG A 60 -6.53 18.75 -6.84
C ARG A 60 -5.77 17.45 -6.72
N CYS A 61 -5.02 17.31 -5.65
CA CYS A 61 -4.21 16.16 -5.31
C CYS A 61 -4.81 15.43 -4.11
N ILE A 62 -4.91 14.10 -4.16
CA ILE A 62 -5.25 13.28 -2.99
C ILE A 62 -3.95 12.71 -2.43
N TRP A 63 -3.60 13.03 -1.19
CA TRP A 63 -2.47 12.41 -0.49
C TRP A 63 -2.98 11.30 0.43
N VAL A 64 -2.52 10.08 0.20
CA VAL A 64 -2.94 8.89 0.93
C VAL A 64 -1.81 8.37 1.81
N ARG A 65 -2.16 8.05 3.06
CA ARG A 65 -1.39 7.22 3.99
C ARG A 65 -2.34 6.22 4.66
N GLN A 66 -1.82 5.19 5.33
CA GLN A 66 -2.62 4.14 5.95
C GLN A 66 -3.55 4.72 7.03
N THR A 67 -2.98 5.24 8.13
CA THR A 67 -3.78 5.69 9.28
C THR A 67 -3.78 7.20 9.42
N ARG A 68 -4.79 7.72 10.13
CA ARG A 68 -4.93 9.15 10.42
C ARG A 68 -3.78 9.69 11.27
N ASP A 69 -3.32 8.93 12.25
CA ASP A 69 -2.24 9.35 13.15
C ASP A 69 -0.93 9.47 12.41
N VAL A 70 -0.58 8.51 11.54
CA VAL A 70 0.64 8.62 10.73
C VAL A 70 0.56 9.83 9.80
N LEU A 71 -0.58 10.03 9.15
CA LEU A 71 -0.78 11.20 8.28
C LEU A 71 -0.61 12.54 9.03
N ARG A 72 -1.08 12.63 10.28
CA ARG A 72 -0.93 13.81 11.14
C ARG A 72 0.50 14.02 11.62
N ASP A 73 1.17 12.94 11.99
CA ASP A 73 2.43 13.00 12.73
C ASP A 73 3.67 12.96 11.81
N THR A 74 3.51 12.52 10.55
CA THR A 74 4.61 12.46 9.56
C THR A 74 4.30 13.20 8.26
N SER A 75 3.31 12.75 7.47
CA SER A 75 3.12 13.26 6.10
C SER A 75 2.74 14.75 6.04
N ILE A 76 1.85 15.23 6.92
CA ILE A 76 1.51 16.66 6.98
C ILE A 76 2.72 17.51 7.40
N PRO A 77 3.43 17.19 8.49
CA PRO A 77 4.68 17.88 8.83
C PRO A 77 5.71 17.92 7.69
N ASP A 78 5.93 16.81 6.98
CA ASP A 78 6.86 16.76 5.85
C ASP A 78 6.41 17.67 4.70
N PHE A 79 5.10 17.68 4.41
CA PHE A 79 4.53 18.60 3.42
C PHE A 79 4.71 20.07 3.84
N LEU A 80 4.39 20.40 5.10
CA LEU A 80 4.50 21.77 5.63
C LEU A 80 5.94 22.26 5.76
N LYS A 81 6.92 21.34 5.84
CA LYS A 81 8.35 21.71 5.77
C LYS A 81 8.71 22.35 4.43
N TRP A 82 8.12 21.87 3.34
CA TRP A 82 8.34 22.40 1.98
C TRP A 82 7.38 23.54 1.64
N PHE A 83 6.14 23.46 2.13
CA PHE A 83 5.12 24.47 1.94
C PHE A 83 4.58 24.95 3.30
N PRO A 84 5.32 25.82 4.02
CA PRO A 84 4.87 26.38 5.29
C PRO A 84 3.50 27.05 5.18
N ASP A 85 2.67 26.80 6.20
CA ASP A 85 1.33 27.39 6.33
C ASP A 85 1.41 28.92 6.43
N GLY A 86 0.61 29.61 5.61
CA GLY A 86 0.61 31.07 5.48
C GLY A 86 1.66 31.64 4.51
N GLU A 87 2.65 30.85 4.09
CA GLU A 87 3.66 31.29 3.12
C GLU A 87 3.32 30.84 1.70
N TRP A 88 3.09 29.54 1.52
CA TRP A 88 2.82 28.93 0.20
C TRP A 88 1.35 28.54 0.03
N GLY A 89 0.49 28.92 0.95
CA GLY A 89 -0.89 28.45 1.00
C GLY A 89 -1.47 28.46 2.39
N PHE A 90 -2.57 27.72 2.57
CA PHE A 90 -3.27 27.64 3.87
C PHE A 90 -3.62 26.20 4.21
N TYR A 91 -3.30 25.79 5.43
CA TYR A 91 -3.68 24.50 5.98
C TYR A 91 -5.03 24.57 6.72
N LEU A 92 -6.05 23.99 6.11
CA LEU A 92 -7.39 23.85 6.68
C LEU A 92 -7.45 22.57 7.53
N LYS A 93 -6.93 22.68 8.76
CA LYS A 93 -6.71 21.56 9.69
C LYS A 93 -7.96 20.69 9.93
N SER A 94 -9.14 21.29 10.09
CA SER A 94 -10.39 20.56 10.33
C SER A 94 -10.83 19.72 9.12
N GLU A 95 -10.43 20.12 7.92
CA GLU A 95 -10.78 19.46 6.65
C GLU A 95 -9.70 18.47 6.18
N TYR A 96 -8.57 18.40 6.86
CA TYR A 96 -7.38 17.68 6.38
C TYR A 96 -7.06 18.07 4.93
N LYS A 97 -7.00 19.39 4.67
CA LYS A 97 -6.81 19.97 3.34
C LYS A 97 -5.78 21.09 3.39
N TYR A 98 -4.89 21.13 2.41
CA TYR A 98 -4.02 22.28 2.18
C TYR A 98 -4.39 22.93 0.84
N VAL A 99 -4.43 24.26 0.78
CA VAL A 99 -4.62 25.00 -0.47
C VAL A 99 -3.29 25.66 -0.83
N LEU A 100 -2.53 25.02 -1.71
CA LEU A 100 -1.24 25.49 -2.20
C LEU A 100 -1.44 26.59 -3.24
N ARG A 101 -0.72 27.70 -3.10
CA ARG A 101 -0.79 28.86 -3.97
C ARG A 101 0.60 29.44 -4.26
N PHE A 102 0.92 29.60 -5.54
CA PHE A 102 2.11 30.30 -6.00
C PHE A 102 1.95 30.72 -7.46
N GLY A 103 2.37 31.94 -7.81
CA GLY A 103 2.16 32.46 -9.17
C GLY A 103 0.66 32.43 -9.56
N ASP A 104 0.36 31.79 -10.69
CA ASP A 104 -0.99 31.51 -11.19
C ASP A 104 -1.51 30.11 -10.82
N VAL A 105 -0.89 29.41 -9.86
CA VAL A 105 -1.25 28.05 -9.45
C VAL A 105 -2.09 28.05 -8.18
N GLU A 106 -3.16 27.25 -8.18
CA GLU A 106 -3.94 26.86 -7.00
C GLU A 106 -4.13 25.33 -6.99
N CYS A 107 -3.57 24.65 -5.99
CA CYS A 107 -3.70 23.20 -5.85
C CYS A 107 -4.28 22.82 -4.49
N GLU A 108 -5.43 22.13 -4.49
CA GLU A 108 -5.97 21.54 -3.26
C GLU A 108 -5.30 20.19 -2.98
N VAL A 109 -4.62 20.05 -1.84
CA VAL A 109 -4.07 18.77 -1.37
C VAL A 109 -4.98 18.22 -0.29
N LEU A 110 -5.69 17.15 -0.62
CA LEU A 110 -6.62 16.44 0.27
C LEU A 110 -5.89 15.29 0.96
N PHE A 111 -5.63 15.42 2.25
CA PHE A 111 -5.03 14.35 3.04
C PHE A 111 -6.08 13.33 3.46
N ARG A 112 -5.90 12.06 3.10
CA ARG A 112 -6.84 10.97 3.35
C ARG A 112 -6.10 9.77 3.96
N TRP A 113 -6.70 9.20 4.99
CA TRP A 113 -6.25 7.92 5.56
C TRP A 113 -7.17 6.83 5.02
N LEU A 114 -6.56 5.78 4.45
CA LEU A 114 -7.27 4.68 3.82
C LEU A 114 -6.57 3.38 4.24
N GLU A 115 -7.22 2.58 5.06
CA GLU A 115 -6.61 1.39 5.68
C GLU A 115 -6.95 0.13 4.90
N ASP A 116 -8.21 -0.03 4.48
CA ASP A 116 -8.70 -1.27 3.89
C ASP A 116 -9.67 -1.06 2.71
N SER A 117 -10.23 -2.17 2.20
CA SER A 117 -11.17 -2.16 1.08
C SER A 117 -12.51 -1.48 1.39
N THR A 118 -12.88 -1.31 2.67
CA THR A 118 -14.10 -0.59 3.07
C THR A 118 -13.97 0.91 2.85
N ASP A 119 -12.74 1.44 2.93
CA ASP A 119 -12.42 2.84 2.68
C ASP A 119 -12.47 3.23 1.20
N VAL A 120 -12.50 2.27 0.28
CA VAL A 120 -12.62 2.51 -1.17
C VAL A 120 -13.81 3.42 -1.47
N ARG A 121 -14.94 3.25 -0.78
CA ARG A 121 -16.15 4.06 -0.97
C ARG A 121 -15.92 5.56 -0.70
N ARG A 122 -15.02 5.90 0.23
CA ARG A 122 -14.66 7.30 0.56
C ARG A 122 -13.86 7.96 -0.57
N VAL A 123 -13.12 7.16 -1.34
CA VAL A 123 -12.35 7.62 -2.51
C VAL A 123 -13.26 7.81 -3.72
N LEU A 124 -14.31 6.98 -3.85
CA LEU A 124 -15.19 6.99 -5.04
C LEU A 124 -15.98 8.30 -5.24
N SER A 125 -16.12 9.17 -4.24
CA SER A 125 -16.81 10.45 -4.40
C SER A 125 -15.86 11.60 -4.79
N LEU A 126 -14.54 11.40 -4.75
CA LEU A 126 -13.58 12.46 -5.01
C LEU A 126 -13.34 12.61 -6.52
N GLN A 127 -13.22 13.85 -6.97
CA GLN A 127 -12.74 14.22 -8.30
C GLN A 127 -11.38 14.87 -8.13
N ALA A 128 -10.33 14.33 -8.74
CA ALA A 128 -8.96 14.81 -8.56
C ALA A 128 -8.19 14.88 -9.90
N SER A 129 -7.11 15.66 -9.88
CA SER A 129 -6.07 15.67 -10.92
C SER A 129 -5.03 14.60 -10.61
N PHE A 130 -4.57 14.55 -9.36
CA PHE A 130 -3.42 13.75 -8.94
C PHE A 130 -3.75 12.86 -7.73
N ALA A 131 -3.01 11.76 -7.57
CA ALA A 131 -2.95 11.01 -6.33
C ALA A 131 -1.50 10.72 -5.92
N VAL A 132 -1.25 10.80 -4.62
CA VAL A 132 0.00 10.42 -3.98
C VAL A 132 -0.28 9.29 -3.00
N ILE A 133 0.44 8.18 -3.13
CA ILE A 133 0.38 7.07 -2.18
C ILE A 133 1.72 6.99 -1.46
N ASP A 134 1.76 7.55 -0.25
CA ASP A 134 2.93 7.51 0.61
C ASP A 134 2.99 6.18 1.36
N GLU A 135 4.19 5.59 1.40
CA GLU A 135 4.44 4.23 1.88
C GLU A 135 3.50 3.19 1.28
N PHE A 136 3.38 3.18 -0.06
CA PHE A 136 2.37 2.36 -0.72
C PHE A 136 2.45 0.85 -0.44
N ARG A 137 3.61 0.31 0.01
CA ARG A 137 3.70 -1.10 0.43
C ARG A 137 2.71 -1.48 1.54
N GLU A 138 2.22 -0.50 2.32
CA GLU A 138 1.28 -0.69 3.42
C GLU A 138 -0.19 -0.48 3.02
N ILE A 139 -0.45 -0.07 1.77
CA ILE A 139 -1.77 0.30 1.28
C ILE A 139 -2.41 -0.88 0.54
N HIS A 140 -3.70 -1.13 0.78
CA HIS A 140 -4.43 -2.20 0.11
C HIS A 140 -4.52 -1.95 -1.42
N PRO A 141 -4.28 -2.96 -2.30
CA PRO A 141 -4.29 -2.79 -3.75
C PRO A 141 -5.59 -2.22 -4.35
N ASP A 142 -6.74 -2.49 -3.72
CA ASP A 142 -8.03 -1.95 -4.17
C ASP A 142 -8.10 -0.42 -4.07
N ILE A 143 -7.40 0.18 -3.10
CA ILE A 143 -7.32 1.63 -2.96
C ILE A 143 -6.58 2.23 -4.16
N TYR A 144 -5.49 1.59 -4.58
CA TYR A 144 -4.73 1.99 -5.77
C TYR A 144 -5.59 1.95 -7.04
N SER A 145 -6.33 0.86 -7.23
CA SER A 145 -7.27 0.74 -8.37
C SER A 145 -8.39 1.79 -8.30
N ALA A 146 -8.93 2.06 -7.11
CA ALA A 146 -9.98 3.05 -6.92
C ALA A 146 -9.51 4.49 -7.17
N LEU A 147 -8.29 4.84 -6.76
CA LEU A 147 -7.71 6.17 -6.98
C LEU A 147 -7.57 6.47 -8.47
N GLN A 148 -7.03 5.52 -9.26
CA GLN A 148 -6.85 5.70 -10.70
C GLN A 148 -8.15 6.09 -11.40
N ALA A 149 -9.28 5.49 -11.03
CA ALA A 149 -10.58 5.78 -11.62
C ALA A 149 -11.11 7.21 -11.32
N ARG A 150 -10.49 7.93 -10.39
CA ARG A 150 -10.89 9.27 -9.93
C ARG A 150 -10.01 10.39 -10.46
N LEU A 151 -8.89 10.06 -11.10
CA LEU A 151 -7.98 11.01 -11.69
C LEU A 151 -8.50 11.54 -13.02
N GLY A 152 -8.03 12.74 -13.39
CA GLY A 152 -8.48 13.44 -14.60
C GLY A 152 -9.85 14.10 -14.49
N ARG A 153 -10.43 14.18 -13.28
CA ARG A 153 -11.80 14.68 -13.07
C ARG A 153 -11.88 16.08 -12.47
N TYR A 154 -10.73 16.70 -12.17
CA TYR A 154 -10.66 18.07 -11.71
C TYR A 154 -9.43 18.75 -12.31
N PRO A 155 -9.54 19.97 -12.85
CA PRO A 155 -10.80 20.63 -13.21
C PRO A 155 -11.52 19.81 -14.28
N ASP A 156 -12.86 19.80 -14.25
CA ASP A 156 -13.64 19.23 -15.34
C ASP A 156 -13.90 20.27 -16.44
N SER A 157 -14.36 19.83 -17.61
CA SER A 157 -14.62 20.71 -18.74
C SER A 157 -15.76 21.70 -18.50
N SER A 158 -16.69 21.44 -17.58
CA SER A 158 -17.71 22.42 -17.20
C SER A 158 -17.12 23.56 -16.37
N HIS A 159 -16.04 23.27 -15.64
CA HIS A 159 -15.33 24.24 -14.81
C HIS A 159 -14.35 25.11 -15.62
N ASN A 160 -13.58 24.54 -16.55
CA ASN A 160 -12.53 25.27 -17.26
C ASN A 160 -12.55 25.17 -18.79
N GLY A 161 -13.56 24.52 -19.39
CA GLY A 161 -13.68 24.31 -20.84
C GLY A 161 -12.73 23.26 -21.43
N LYS A 162 -11.72 22.80 -20.70
CA LYS A 162 -10.62 21.94 -21.21
C LYS A 162 -10.46 20.61 -20.48
N GLY A 163 -10.96 20.50 -19.25
CA GLY A 163 -10.72 19.38 -18.36
C GLY A 163 -9.30 19.40 -17.74
N CYS A 164 -8.88 18.23 -17.25
CA CYS A 164 -7.63 18.03 -16.52
C CYS A 164 -6.45 17.79 -17.48
N VAL A 165 -6.04 18.85 -18.17
CA VAL A 165 -5.01 18.80 -19.23
C VAL A 165 -3.84 19.71 -18.91
N GLU A 166 -2.67 19.37 -19.46
CA GLU A 166 -1.50 20.23 -19.37
C GLU A 166 -1.79 21.57 -20.08
N ASP A 167 -1.13 22.64 -19.64
CA ASP A 167 -0.99 23.91 -20.36
C ASP A 167 -0.02 23.77 -21.54
N THR A 168 -0.03 22.61 -22.16
CA THR A 168 0.23 22.50 -23.57
C THR A 168 -1.03 22.96 -24.28
N LEU A 169 -1.35 24.26 -24.16
CA LEU A 169 -1.95 24.88 -25.33
C LEU A 169 -0.99 24.57 -26.47
N ALA A 170 -1.44 23.76 -27.40
CA ALA A 170 -0.99 23.75 -28.77
C ALA A 170 -1.20 25.15 -29.38
N THR A 171 -0.75 26.25 -28.75
CA THR A 171 -0.60 27.55 -29.41
C THR A 171 0.70 27.59 -30.16
N ARG A 172 1.61 26.62 -29.99
CA ARG A 172 2.86 26.54 -30.74
C ARG A 172 3.18 25.12 -31.17
N CYS A 173 3.78 25.01 -32.34
CA CYS A 173 4.37 23.75 -32.78
C CYS A 173 5.62 23.43 -31.96
N HIS A 174 5.69 22.26 -31.33
CA HIS A 174 6.90 21.82 -30.60
C HIS A 174 8.12 21.61 -31.50
N HIS A 175 7.92 21.56 -32.82
CA HIS A 175 8.99 21.33 -33.79
C HIS A 175 9.60 22.61 -34.36
N CYS A 176 8.80 23.66 -34.57
CA CYS A 176 9.27 24.92 -35.17
C CYS A 176 8.87 26.18 -34.38
N TRP A 177 8.15 26.03 -33.27
CA TRP A 177 7.76 27.08 -32.31
C TRP A 177 6.83 28.17 -32.85
N SER A 178 6.41 28.05 -34.11
CA SER A 178 5.39 28.88 -34.76
C SER A 178 4.06 28.80 -34.03
N LEU A 179 3.37 29.95 -33.92
CA LEU A 179 2.05 30.02 -33.31
C LEU A 179 1.01 29.23 -34.13
N LEU A 180 0.10 28.52 -33.48
CA LEU A 180 -1.05 27.87 -34.09
C LEU A 180 -2.27 28.81 -34.07
N PRO A 181 -3.17 28.74 -35.08
CA PRO A 181 -4.36 29.59 -35.15
C PRO A 181 -5.32 29.31 -34.00
N ALA A 182 -5.79 30.35 -33.30
CA ALA A 182 -6.62 30.21 -32.11
C ALA A 182 -7.92 29.42 -32.35
N GLU A 183 -8.58 29.64 -33.49
CA GLU A 183 -9.83 28.95 -33.87
C GLU A 183 -9.63 27.45 -34.08
N GLU A 184 -8.52 27.03 -34.69
CA GLU A 184 -8.19 25.60 -34.91
C GLU A 184 -7.85 24.88 -33.60
N VAL A 185 -7.16 25.58 -32.70
CA VAL A 185 -6.85 25.09 -31.34
C VAL A 185 -8.12 24.92 -30.51
N GLU A 186 -9.06 25.86 -30.64
CA GLU A 186 -10.35 25.84 -29.96
C GLU A 186 -11.28 24.74 -30.51
N GLN A 187 -11.27 24.48 -31.82
CA GLN A 187 -11.95 23.34 -32.43
C GLN A 187 -11.37 21.99 -31.99
N ALA A 188 -10.03 21.85 -31.99
CA ALA A 188 -9.37 20.62 -31.54
C ALA A 188 -9.56 20.37 -30.02
N ALA A 189 -9.78 21.42 -29.22
CA ALA A 189 -10.12 21.28 -27.81
C ALA A 189 -11.48 20.61 -27.57
N GLN A 190 -12.37 20.63 -28.55
CA GLN A 190 -13.67 19.97 -28.46
C GLN A 190 -13.63 18.48 -28.85
N THR A 191 -12.52 18.01 -29.46
CA THR A 191 -12.32 16.62 -29.93
C THR A 191 -10.91 16.09 -29.60
N PRO A 192 -10.70 15.54 -28.38
CA PRO A 192 -9.37 15.21 -27.82
C PRO A 192 -8.52 14.17 -28.57
N SER A 193 -9.02 13.57 -29.65
CA SER A 193 -8.36 12.49 -30.38
C SER A 193 -7.67 12.92 -31.69
N GLN A 194 -7.87 14.16 -32.15
CA GLN A 194 -7.29 14.64 -33.41
C GLN A 194 -6.07 15.53 -33.17
N SER A 195 -4.92 15.09 -33.68
CA SER A 195 -3.72 15.93 -33.77
C SER A 195 -3.91 17.01 -34.85
N LEU A 196 -3.61 18.27 -34.53
CA LEU A 196 -3.60 19.38 -35.48
C LEU A 196 -2.35 19.31 -36.37
N ALA A 197 -2.38 19.78 -37.61
CA ALA A 197 -1.15 19.95 -38.40
C ALA A 197 -0.61 21.39 -38.23
N CYS A 198 0.67 21.56 -37.92
CA CYS A 198 1.27 22.89 -37.83
C CYS A 198 1.23 23.59 -39.20
N PRO A 199 0.63 24.79 -39.34
CA PRO A 199 0.57 25.49 -40.62
C PRO A 199 1.93 25.96 -41.13
N SER A 200 2.93 26.08 -40.25
CA SER A 200 4.28 26.51 -40.60
C SER A 200 5.19 25.37 -41.06
N CYS A 201 5.01 24.14 -40.56
CA CYS A 201 5.94 23.03 -40.87
C CYS A 201 5.26 21.69 -41.18
N GLY A 202 3.93 21.65 -41.21
CA GLY A 202 3.12 20.47 -41.53
C GLY A 202 3.17 19.33 -40.51
N LYS A 203 3.91 19.49 -39.39
CA LYS A 203 4.08 18.42 -38.40
C LYS A 203 2.87 18.33 -37.48
N PRO A 204 2.45 17.11 -37.07
CA PRO A 204 1.35 16.94 -36.15
C PRO A 204 1.67 17.59 -34.81
N VAL A 205 0.74 18.37 -34.28
CA VAL A 205 0.74 18.92 -32.94
C VAL A 205 -0.23 18.06 -32.13
N PRO A 206 0.24 17.39 -31.07
CA PRO A 206 -0.57 16.47 -30.31
C PRO A 206 -1.78 17.19 -29.71
N ALA A 207 -2.92 16.49 -29.66
CA ALA A 207 -4.05 16.89 -28.84
C ALA A 207 -3.61 17.04 -27.38
N TRP A 208 -4.36 17.82 -26.60
CA TRP A 208 -4.13 18.06 -25.17
C TRP A 208 -3.62 16.82 -24.43
N GLN A 209 -2.50 16.94 -23.73
CA GLN A 209 -2.02 15.86 -22.87
C GLN A 209 -2.79 15.91 -21.56
N TYR A 210 -3.36 14.78 -21.15
CA TYR A 210 -3.96 14.65 -19.82
C TYR A 210 -2.89 14.88 -18.75
N ASN A 211 -3.13 15.84 -17.87
CA ASN A 211 -2.30 16.09 -16.69
C ASN A 211 -2.95 15.38 -15.51
N ALA A 212 -2.96 14.06 -15.55
CA ALA A 212 -3.56 13.20 -14.54
C ALA A 212 -2.55 12.12 -14.17
N HIS A 213 -2.12 12.11 -12.91
CA HIS A 213 -0.98 11.30 -12.49
C HIS A 213 -1.20 10.72 -11.10
N LEU A 214 -0.87 9.45 -10.95
CA LEU A 214 -0.72 8.77 -9.67
C LEU A 214 0.76 8.53 -9.45
N TRP A 215 1.28 8.94 -8.30
CA TRP A 215 2.62 8.50 -7.90
C TRP A 215 2.66 7.93 -6.50
N GLY A 216 3.62 7.05 -6.28
CA GLY A 216 3.81 6.38 -5.00
C GLY A 216 5.28 6.35 -4.62
N MET A 217 5.54 6.46 -3.32
CA MET A 217 6.88 6.28 -2.75
C MET A 217 6.86 5.20 -1.68
N THR A 218 7.89 4.36 -1.64
CA THR A 218 7.97 3.30 -0.65
C THR A 218 9.42 2.91 -0.34
N ASN A 219 9.62 2.26 0.81
CA ASN A 219 10.72 1.33 0.99
C ASN A 219 10.36 -0.02 0.32
N PRO A 220 11.33 -0.88 -0.01
CA PRO A 220 11.04 -2.12 -0.73
C PRO A 220 9.92 -2.94 -0.11
N PRO A 221 8.89 -3.35 -0.88
CA PRO A 221 7.90 -4.29 -0.40
C PRO A 221 8.50 -5.69 -0.27
N ASP A 222 7.74 -6.61 0.32
CA ASP A 222 8.14 -8.00 0.39
C ASP A 222 7.88 -8.71 -0.95
N GLU A 223 8.76 -9.65 -1.32
CA GLU A 223 8.62 -10.43 -2.54
C GLU A 223 7.28 -11.19 -2.58
N GLY A 224 6.73 -11.35 -3.78
CA GLY A 224 5.44 -12.03 -3.98
C GLY A 224 4.21 -11.17 -3.64
N THR A 225 4.38 -9.98 -3.08
CA THR A 225 3.25 -9.04 -2.86
C THR A 225 2.82 -8.36 -4.16
N PHE A 226 1.57 -7.86 -4.19
CA PHE A 226 1.06 -7.04 -5.30
C PHE A 226 2.01 -5.89 -5.66
N TRP A 227 2.53 -5.18 -4.65
CA TRP A 227 3.42 -4.04 -4.86
C TRP A 227 4.78 -4.45 -5.40
N ALA A 228 5.35 -5.56 -4.95
CA ALA A 228 6.56 -6.12 -5.55
C ALA A 228 6.34 -6.49 -7.01
N GLN A 229 5.21 -7.15 -7.32
CA GLN A 229 4.86 -7.52 -8.68
C GLN A 229 4.68 -6.30 -9.59
N LEU A 230 4.03 -5.24 -9.11
CA LEU A 230 3.84 -3.99 -9.86
C LEU A 230 5.17 -3.27 -10.14
N LEU A 231 6.10 -3.27 -9.18
CA LEU A 231 7.43 -2.67 -9.35
C LEU A 231 8.30 -3.46 -10.32
N GLN A 232 8.22 -4.79 -10.30
CA GLN A 232 9.02 -5.66 -11.16
C GLN A 232 8.43 -5.78 -12.58
N ASN A 233 7.11 -5.73 -12.69
CA ASN A 233 6.38 -5.91 -13.95
C ASN A 233 5.36 -4.76 -14.14
N PRO A 234 5.82 -3.50 -14.30
CA PRO A 234 4.92 -2.36 -14.44
C PRO A 234 4.16 -2.40 -15.76
N PRO A 235 2.90 -1.93 -15.80
CA PRO A 235 2.17 -1.76 -17.05
C PRO A 235 2.82 -0.66 -17.93
N PRO A 236 2.51 -0.60 -19.24
CA PRO A 236 3.14 0.36 -20.15
C PRO A 236 2.96 1.84 -19.77
N ASN A 237 1.86 2.15 -19.08
CA ASN A 237 1.54 3.50 -18.59
C ASN A 237 2.17 3.83 -17.22
N ALA A 238 3.10 3.00 -16.72
CA ALA A 238 3.82 3.21 -15.48
C ALA A 238 5.34 3.41 -15.72
N ASP A 239 5.94 4.30 -14.95
CA ASP A 239 7.39 4.38 -14.73
C ASP A 239 7.72 3.90 -13.32
N VAL A 240 8.81 3.16 -13.18
CA VAL A 240 9.32 2.67 -11.89
C VAL A 240 10.77 3.09 -11.75
N VAL A 241 11.09 3.72 -10.62
CA VAL A 241 12.43 4.15 -10.25
C VAL A 241 12.88 3.41 -9.00
N LEU A 242 14.01 2.72 -9.11
CA LEU A 242 14.65 2.04 -7.99
C LEU A 242 15.92 2.81 -7.64
N GLN A 243 15.95 3.43 -6.45
CA GLN A 243 17.13 4.13 -5.98
C GLN A 243 18.27 3.14 -5.66
N PRO A 244 19.53 3.58 -5.71
CA PRO A 244 20.65 2.78 -5.24
C PRO A 244 20.55 2.51 -3.73
N SER A 245 21.39 1.57 -3.27
CA SER A 245 21.63 1.34 -1.84
C SER A 245 22.17 2.61 -1.18
N GLY A 246 21.72 2.94 0.04
CA GLY A 246 22.24 4.07 0.81
C GLY A 246 23.73 3.97 1.15
N LEU A 247 24.30 2.77 1.08
CA LEU A 247 25.74 2.50 1.24
C LEU A 247 26.51 2.39 -0.09
N SER A 248 25.88 2.59 -1.25
CA SER A 248 26.59 2.52 -2.53
C SER A 248 27.25 3.86 -2.90
N PRO A 249 28.29 3.86 -3.74
CA PRO A 249 28.91 5.10 -4.24
C PRO A 249 27.95 6.01 -5.02
N GLU A 250 26.88 5.43 -5.58
CA GLU A 250 25.84 6.13 -6.34
C GLU A 250 24.74 6.70 -5.44
N ALA A 251 24.80 6.48 -4.11
CA ALA A 251 23.87 7.07 -3.16
C ALA A 251 23.92 8.60 -3.23
N ASP A 252 22.77 9.19 -3.52
CA ASP A 252 22.58 10.64 -3.52
C ASP A 252 21.77 11.08 -2.29
N TRP A 253 21.48 12.38 -2.19
CA TRP A 253 20.79 12.98 -1.05
C TRP A 253 21.53 12.87 0.31
N LEU A 254 22.77 12.35 0.32
CA LEU A 254 23.59 12.18 1.52
C LEU A 254 23.93 13.50 2.23
N GLU A 255 24.00 14.61 1.49
CA GLU A 255 24.31 15.94 2.05
C GLU A 255 23.29 16.43 3.09
N TYR A 256 22.06 15.91 3.06
CA TYR A 256 20.99 16.24 4.00
C TYR A 256 20.89 15.26 5.17
N LEU A 257 21.81 14.29 5.25
CA LEU A 257 21.87 13.28 6.30
C LEU A 257 23.10 13.50 7.19
N PRO A 258 23.06 13.08 8.47
CA PRO A 258 24.25 13.05 9.31
C PRO A 258 25.40 12.25 8.66
N SER A 259 26.64 12.66 8.92
CA SER A 259 27.81 11.91 8.45
C SER A 259 27.77 10.48 8.99
N GLY A 260 28.00 9.49 8.11
CA GLY A 260 27.94 8.07 8.47
C GLY A 260 26.53 7.57 8.83
N TYR A 261 25.47 8.23 8.34
CA TYR A 261 24.08 7.91 8.68
C TYR A 261 23.73 6.44 8.47
N TYR A 262 24.00 5.89 7.28
CA TYR A 262 23.61 4.52 6.96
C TYR A 262 24.47 3.49 7.69
N GLU A 263 25.77 3.75 7.85
CA GLU A 263 26.69 2.90 8.61
C GLU A 263 26.26 2.81 10.07
N THR A 264 25.91 3.96 10.67
CA THR A 264 25.40 4.03 12.05
C THR A 264 24.05 3.32 12.15
N LEU A 265 23.15 3.56 11.20
CA LEU A 265 21.81 2.97 11.18
C LEU A 265 21.84 1.45 11.04
N ALA A 266 22.83 0.90 10.33
CA ALA A 266 23.01 -0.54 10.16
C ALA A 266 23.48 -1.25 11.45
N GLN A 267 24.10 -0.54 12.40
CA GLN A 267 24.64 -1.16 13.61
C GLN A 267 23.53 -1.78 14.46
N GLY A 268 23.72 -3.05 14.83
CA GLY A 268 22.78 -3.80 15.67
C GLY A 268 21.47 -4.18 14.98
N LYS A 269 21.35 -4.01 13.66
CA LYS A 269 20.19 -4.44 12.87
C LYS A 269 20.42 -5.81 12.26
N PHE A 270 19.34 -6.57 12.10
CA PHE A 270 19.36 -7.81 11.33
C PHE A 270 19.66 -7.55 9.85
N GLU A 271 20.29 -8.50 9.19
CA GLU A 271 20.69 -8.38 7.80
C GLU A 271 19.48 -8.12 6.88
N GLU A 272 18.34 -8.76 7.13
CA GLU A 272 17.09 -8.53 6.39
C GLU A 272 16.61 -7.08 6.51
N TRP A 273 16.71 -6.49 7.70
CA TRP A 273 16.34 -5.10 7.91
C TRP A 273 17.27 -4.17 7.13
N VAL A 274 18.58 -4.40 7.20
CA VAL A 274 19.59 -3.64 6.44
C VAL A 274 19.35 -3.79 4.94
N ASN A 275 19.05 -5.00 4.47
CA ASN A 275 18.76 -5.28 3.07
C ASN A 275 17.57 -4.47 2.55
N VAL A 276 16.48 -4.38 3.31
CA VAL A 276 15.27 -3.62 2.93
C VAL A 276 15.50 -2.12 3.04
N TYR A 277 15.87 -1.63 4.22
CA TYR A 277 15.82 -0.19 4.51
C TYR A 277 17.07 0.57 4.08
N ILE A 278 18.20 -0.11 3.86
CA ILE A 278 19.46 0.52 3.47
C ILE A 278 19.89 0.07 2.06
N HIS A 279 19.92 -1.23 1.77
CA HIS A 279 20.35 -1.72 0.46
C HIS A 279 19.28 -1.67 -0.62
N ASN A 280 18.05 -1.25 -0.28
CA ASN A 280 16.93 -1.17 -1.20
C ASN A 280 16.60 -2.50 -1.91
N LYS A 281 16.70 -3.62 -1.20
CA LYS A 281 16.34 -4.95 -1.70
C LYS A 281 14.93 -5.33 -1.25
N PHE A 282 14.20 -6.06 -2.09
CA PHE A 282 12.90 -6.61 -1.70
C PHE A 282 13.04 -7.43 -0.40
N GLY A 283 12.04 -7.31 0.48
CA GLY A 283 11.98 -8.12 1.68
C GLY A 283 11.75 -9.57 1.30
N LYS A 284 12.43 -10.51 1.96
CA LYS A 284 12.09 -11.93 1.82
C LYS A 284 10.66 -12.09 2.35
N GLY A 285 9.75 -12.56 1.50
CA GLY A 285 8.31 -12.68 1.77
C GLY A 285 8.00 -13.16 3.18
N LEU A 286 7.78 -12.23 4.11
CA LEU A 286 7.19 -12.51 5.40
C LEU A 286 5.69 -12.41 5.20
N PHE A 287 5.05 -13.53 4.86
CA PHE A 287 3.61 -13.65 5.09
C PHE A 287 3.36 -13.38 6.59
N GLY A 288 2.88 -12.17 6.88
CA GLY A 288 2.60 -11.67 8.21
C GLY A 288 3.84 -11.20 8.97
N ARG A 289 3.67 -10.17 9.81
CA ARG A 289 4.52 -10.06 11.02
C ARG A 289 4.58 -11.47 11.61
N PRO A 290 5.75 -12.07 11.89
CA PRO A 290 5.77 -13.31 12.62
C PRO A 290 5.02 -13.04 13.93
N VAL A 291 3.81 -13.61 14.05
CA VAL A 291 2.97 -13.49 15.26
C VAL A 291 3.79 -13.93 16.48
N HIS A 292 4.72 -14.86 16.23
CA HIS A 292 5.74 -15.31 17.16
C HIS A 292 7.13 -15.10 16.54
N SER A 293 7.71 -13.92 16.74
CA SER A 293 9.08 -13.58 16.32
C SER A 293 10.16 -14.44 16.99
N LEU A 294 9.80 -15.21 18.01
CA LEU A 294 10.67 -16.17 18.71
C LEU A 294 10.66 -17.56 18.08
N PHE A 295 9.86 -17.81 17.04
CA PHE A 295 9.85 -19.10 16.36
C PHE A 295 11.13 -19.26 15.53
N ASP A 296 11.99 -20.16 15.99
CA ASP A 296 13.18 -20.63 15.30
C ASP A 296 12.97 -22.08 14.83
N PRO A 297 12.93 -22.35 13.51
CA PRO A 297 12.77 -23.71 12.98
C PRO A 297 13.83 -24.70 13.50
N THR A 298 15.06 -24.23 13.76
CA THR A 298 16.15 -25.11 14.23
C THR A 298 15.96 -25.58 15.68
N VAL A 299 15.13 -24.86 16.45
CA VAL A 299 14.83 -25.15 17.85
C VAL A 299 13.44 -25.77 18.03
N HIS A 300 12.46 -25.30 17.25
CA HIS A 300 11.04 -25.62 17.46
C HIS A 300 10.49 -26.68 16.49
N VAL A 301 11.21 -26.99 15.41
CA VAL A 301 10.82 -28.07 14.48
C VAL A 301 11.72 -29.26 14.73
N ALA A 302 11.09 -30.43 14.90
CA ALA A 302 11.77 -31.69 15.04
C ALA A 302 11.35 -32.62 13.90
N ASP A 303 12.33 -33.30 13.29
CA ASP A 303 12.08 -34.19 12.14
C ASP A 303 11.27 -35.43 12.53
N ASN A 304 11.40 -35.90 13.78
CA ASN A 304 10.73 -37.08 14.29
C ASN A 304 10.20 -36.84 15.71
N LEU A 305 8.88 -36.63 15.83
CA LEU A 305 8.17 -36.61 17.10
C LEU A 305 7.23 -37.81 17.17
N GLU A 306 7.47 -38.70 18.12
CA GLU A 306 6.61 -39.86 18.38
C GLU A 306 5.65 -39.56 19.55
N PRO A 307 4.35 -39.87 19.40
CA PRO A 307 3.38 -39.73 20.48
C PRO A 307 3.62 -40.77 21.57
N THR A 308 3.44 -40.36 22.83
CA THR A 308 3.62 -41.23 24.00
C THR A 308 2.29 -41.90 24.37
N PRO A 309 2.15 -43.24 24.27
CA PRO A 309 0.85 -43.93 24.44
C PRO A 309 0.20 -43.76 25.80
N SER A 310 0.98 -43.46 26.86
CA SER A 310 0.46 -43.26 28.22
C SER A 310 -0.15 -41.88 28.46
N LEU A 311 -0.06 -40.96 27.49
CA LEU A 311 -0.59 -39.60 27.60
C LEU A 311 -1.75 -39.38 26.61
N PRO A 312 -2.79 -38.62 26.99
CA PRO A 312 -3.88 -38.30 26.08
C PRO A 312 -3.43 -37.33 24.99
N LEU A 313 -3.97 -37.48 23.79
CA LEU A 313 -3.83 -36.49 22.72
C LEU A 313 -4.74 -35.29 23.00
N LEU A 314 -4.17 -34.10 22.85
CA LEU A 314 -4.88 -32.82 22.87
C LEU A 314 -5.08 -32.36 21.43
N ILE A 315 -6.34 -32.09 21.07
CA ILE A 315 -6.75 -31.60 19.77
C ILE A 315 -7.19 -30.16 19.95
N GLY A 316 -6.34 -29.20 19.57
CA GLY A 316 -6.70 -27.78 19.56
C GLY A 316 -7.45 -27.47 18.28
N ALA A 317 -8.74 -27.15 18.36
CA ALA A 317 -9.61 -26.95 17.19
C ALA A 317 -10.03 -25.49 17.02
N ASP A 318 -10.01 -25.01 15.77
CA ASP A 318 -10.62 -23.76 15.33
C ASP A 318 -11.93 -24.09 14.57
N ALA A 319 -13.02 -23.48 15.03
CA ALA A 319 -14.38 -23.73 14.58
C ALA A 319 -14.87 -22.74 13.51
N GLY A 320 -13.98 -21.95 12.90
CA GLY A 320 -14.32 -21.02 11.83
C GLY A 320 -14.99 -21.66 10.60
N LEU A 321 -15.35 -20.82 9.61
CA LEU A 321 -15.95 -21.28 8.34
C LEU A 321 -15.05 -22.22 7.53
N THR A 322 -13.77 -22.28 7.90
CA THR A 322 -12.73 -23.19 7.39
C THR A 322 -12.06 -23.88 8.59
N PRO A 323 -12.68 -24.95 9.15
CA PRO A 323 -12.18 -25.60 10.34
C PRO A 323 -10.75 -26.11 10.19
N ALA A 324 -9.98 -26.00 11.26
CA ALA A 324 -8.62 -26.50 11.36
C ALA A 324 -8.36 -27.06 12.76
N CYS A 325 -7.39 -27.96 12.90
CA CYS A 325 -6.93 -28.39 14.21
C CYS A 325 -5.46 -28.82 14.21
N VAL A 326 -4.85 -28.73 15.39
CA VAL A 326 -3.54 -29.33 15.70
C VAL A 326 -3.69 -30.47 16.68
N ILE A 327 -2.85 -31.50 16.56
CA ILE A 327 -2.86 -32.70 17.42
C ILE A 327 -1.52 -32.77 18.15
N GLY A 328 -1.55 -32.85 19.48
CA GLY A 328 -0.34 -32.81 20.28
C GLY A 328 -0.45 -33.41 21.68
N GLN A 329 0.65 -33.39 22.43
CA GLN A 329 0.73 -33.81 23.83
C GLN A 329 1.51 -32.79 24.65
N ILE A 330 1.12 -32.62 25.91
CA ILE A 330 1.95 -31.93 26.91
C ILE A 330 2.76 -33.01 27.63
N MET A 331 4.08 -32.91 27.51
CA MET A 331 5.03 -33.83 28.13
C MET A 331 5.19 -33.56 29.62
N PRO A 332 5.71 -34.52 30.43
CA PRO A 332 5.91 -34.32 31.87
C PRO A 332 6.82 -33.14 32.24
N ASN A 333 7.69 -32.70 31.32
CA ASN A 333 8.55 -31.53 31.48
C ASN A 333 7.86 -30.19 31.08
N GLY A 334 6.56 -30.22 30.75
CA GLY A 334 5.78 -29.06 30.33
C GLY A 334 5.90 -28.70 28.84
N GLN A 335 6.68 -29.43 28.05
CA GLN A 335 6.82 -29.18 26.61
C GLN A 335 5.54 -29.59 25.87
N LEU A 336 4.95 -28.68 25.10
CA LEU A 336 3.90 -29.01 24.13
C LEU A 336 4.56 -29.53 22.84
N ARG A 337 4.20 -30.73 22.42
CA ARG A 337 4.63 -31.33 21.16
C ARG A 337 3.45 -31.45 20.22
N ILE A 338 3.60 -30.94 19.00
CA ILE A 338 2.60 -31.03 17.94
C ILE A 338 3.07 -32.09 16.95
N TYR A 339 2.20 -33.05 16.64
CA TYR A 339 2.51 -34.20 15.78
C TYR A 339 1.90 -34.10 14.39
N ASP A 340 0.71 -33.49 14.29
CA ASP A 340 -0.01 -33.28 13.04
C ASP A 340 -0.84 -32.00 13.10
N GLU A 341 -1.05 -31.42 11.93
CA GLU A 341 -2.03 -30.37 11.68
C GLU A 341 -2.99 -30.79 10.56
N LEU A 342 -4.24 -30.36 10.69
CA LEU A 342 -5.27 -30.55 9.68
C LEU A 342 -5.94 -29.21 9.39
N THR A 343 -6.04 -28.87 8.10
CA THR A 343 -6.71 -27.66 7.62
C THR A 343 -7.83 -28.03 6.65
N SER A 344 -8.75 -27.10 6.38
CA SER A 344 -9.79 -27.29 5.35
C SER A 344 -10.17 -25.98 4.67
N GLU A 345 -10.70 -26.09 3.46
CA GLU A 345 -11.22 -24.96 2.69
C GLU A 345 -12.66 -25.27 2.27
N GLY A 346 -13.57 -24.30 2.45
CA GLY A 346 -14.97 -24.42 2.01
C GLY A 346 -15.75 -25.60 2.61
N MET A 347 -15.44 -26.02 3.84
CA MET A 347 -16.00 -27.21 4.48
C MET A 347 -16.55 -26.90 5.87
N GLY A 348 -17.72 -27.44 6.21
CA GLY A 348 -18.29 -27.31 7.57
C GLY A 348 -17.69 -28.31 8.57
N ALA A 349 -17.79 -28.00 9.87
CA ALA A 349 -17.19 -28.78 10.96
C ALA A 349 -17.60 -30.27 10.98
N LEU A 350 -18.85 -30.61 10.64
CA LEU A 350 -19.29 -32.01 10.58
C LEU A 350 -18.51 -32.83 9.54
N ARG A 351 -18.30 -32.24 8.35
CA ARG A 351 -17.52 -32.85 7.28
C ARG A 351 -16.05 -32.91 7.67
N PHE A 352 -15.51 -31.85 8.29
CA PHE A 352 -14.14 -31.84 8.78
C PHE A 352 -13.86 -33.01 9.74
N VAL A 353 -14.72 -33.21 10.73
CA VAL A 353 -14.56 -34.29 11.71
C VAL A 353 -14.62 -35.67 11.04
N ARG A 354 -15.60 -35.90 10.15
CA ARG A 354 -15.82 -37.21 9.53
C ARG A 354 -14.83 -37.54 8.41
N GLU A 355 -14.49 -36.57 7.57
CA GLU A 355 -13.71 -36.76 6.35
C GLU A 355 -12.21 -36.53 6.58
N LYS A 356 -11.81 -35.83 7.65
CA LYS A 356 -10.39 -35.53 7.93
C LYS A 356 -9.91 -36.03 9.29
N LEU A 357 -10.51 -35.56 10.38
CA LEU A 357 -9.99 -35.84 11.73
C LEU A 357 -10.09 -37.32 12.10
N MET A 358 -11.27 -37.93 11.98
CA MET A 358 -11.49 -39.33 12.35
C MET A 358 -10.62 -40.29 11.52
N PRO A 359 -10.49 -40.14 10.19
CA PRO A 359 -9.56 -40.95 9.40
C PRO A 359 -8.10 -40.86 9.87
N LEU A 360 -7.60 -39.67 10.21
CA LEU A 360 -6.24 -39.49 10.71
C LEU A 360 -6.04 -40.18 12.08
N LEU A 361 -7.00 -40.03 12.99
CA LEU A 361 -6.92 -40.67 14.30
C LEU A 361 -6.96 -42.19 14.19
N ALA A 362 -7.79 -42.73 13.28
CA ALA A 362 -7.87 -44.17 13.05
C ALA A 362 -6.60 -44.75 12.43
N SER A 363 -5.90 -43.99 11.58
CA SER A 363 -4.71 -44.48 10.88
C SER A 363 -3.42 -44.34 11.69
N ARG A 364 -3.24 -43.22 12.41
CA ARG A 364 -1.97 -42.89 13.07
C ARG A 364 -2.03 -42.93 14.60
N TYR A 365 -3.22 -42.73 15.18
CA TYR A 365 -3.40 -42.54 16.63
C TYR A 365 -4.34 -43.57 17.25
N GLN A 366 -4.38 -44.77 16.68
CA GLN A 366 -5.25 -45.84 17.17
C GLN A 366 -4.91 -46.18 18.63
N GLY A 367 -5.93 -46.18 19.49
CA GLY A 367 -5.80 -46.52 20.90
C GLY A 367 -5.44 -45.35 21.83
N PHE A 368 -5.21 -44.15 21.31
CA PHE A 368 -5.00 -42.95 22.13
C PHE A 368 -6.32 -42.38 22.65
N ALA A 369 -6.36 -42.01 23.92
CA ALA A 369 -7.42 -41.17 24.45
C ALA A 369 -7.29 -39.75 23.87
N CYS A 370 -8.38 -39.18 23.36
CA CYS A 370 -8.37 -37.87 22.69
C CYS A 370 -9.27 -36.87 23.42
N ARG A 371 -8.77 -35.65 23.61
CA ARG A 371 -9.51 -34.51 24.17
C ARG A 371 -9.47 -33.34 23.21
N VAL A 372 -10.62 -32.72 22.97
CA VAL A 372 -10.76 -31.57 22.08
C VAL A 372 -10.85 -30.30 22.91
N ILE A 373 -9.99 -29.34 22.62
CA ILE A 373 -9.97 -28.00 23.21
C ILE A 373 -10.39 -27.02 22.12
N ILE A 374 -11.49 -26.29 22.34
CA ILE A 374 -12.09 -25.43 21.31
C ILE A 374 -12.53 -24.09 21.88
N ASP A 375 -12.57 -23.05 21.05
CA ASP A 375 -12.98 -21.71 21.46
C ASP A 375 -14.36 -21.72 22.16
N PRO A 376 -14.55 -20.97 23.27
CA PRO A 376 -15.84 -20.87 23.96
C PRO A 376 -17.03 -20.48 23.05
N ALA A 377 -16.81 -19.69 22.00
CA ALA A 377 -17.83 -19.33 21.02
C ALA A 377 -18.40 -20.55 20.28
N ALA A 378 -17.62 -21.63 20.15
CA ALA A 378 -18.05 -22.88 19.51
C ALA A 378 -19.15 -23.63 20.29
N PHE A 379 -19.45 -23.22 21.53
CA PHE A 379 -20.55 -23.74 22.34
C PHE A 379 -21.87 -22.99 22.09
N GLN A 380 -21.82 -21.82 21.43
CA GLN A 380 -23.02 -21.09 21.02
C GLN A 380 -23.69 -21.79 19.83
N ARG A 381 -25.02 -21.71 19.76
CA ARG A 381 -25.80 -22.30 18.66
C ARG A 381 -25.69 -21.40 17.44
N SER A 382 -25.45 -21.98 16.27
CA SER A 382 -25.53 -21.22 15.01
C SER A 382 -26.98 -20.82 14.72
N GLN A 383 -27.18 -19.64 14.12
CA GLN A 383 -28.52 -19.21 13.67
C GLN A 383 -29.06 -20.04 12.49
N ALA A 384 -28.21 -20.82 11.81
CA ALA A 384 -28.58 -21.53 10.59
C ALA A 384 -28.98 -23.00 10.80
N ASP A 385 -28.45 -23.67 11.83
CA ASP A 385 -28.63 -25.13 12.01
C ASP A 385 -28.91 -25.52 13.49
N GLU A 386 -29.14 -24.54 14.37
CA GLU A 386 -29.43 -24.66 15.82
C GLU A 386 -28.47 -25.53 16.66
N ARG A 387 -27.41 -26.07 16.05
CA ARG A 387 -26.38 -26.90 16.65
C ARG A 387 -25.13 -26.06 16.92
N SER A 388 -24.45 -26.37 18.01
CA SER A 388 -23.14 -25.81 18.32
C SER A 388 -22.03 -26.70 17.73
N VAL A 389 -20.90 -26.12 17.35
CA VAL A 389 -19.77 -26.89 16.80
C VAL A 389 -19.24 -27.87 17.86
N ALA A 390 -19.24 -27.49 19.13
CA ALA A 390 -18.88 -28.40 20.23
C ALA A 390 -19.76 -29.66 20.30
N LEU A 391 -21.04 -29.57 19.93
CA LEU A 391 -21.94 -30.73 19.90
C LEU A 391 -21.53 -31.74 18.81
N ILE A 392 -21.01 -31.26 17.67
CA ILE A 392 -20.55 -32.10 16.57
C ILE A 392 -19.39 -32.99 17.04
N TYR A 393 -18.41 -32.42 17.75
CA TYR A 393 -17.29 -33.18 18.30
C TYR A 393 -17.74 -34.17 19.38
N ARG A 394 -18.67 -33.77 20.27
CA ARG A 394 -19.23 -34.70 21.27
C ARG A 394 -19.96 -35.88 20.64
N GLN A 395 -20.73 -35.65 19.58
CA GLN A 395 -21.42 -36.70 18.83
C GLN A 395 -20.47 -37.64 18.09
N ALA A 396 -19.27 -37.17 17.76
CA ALA A 396 -18.19 -38.00 17.21
C ALA A 396 -17.45 -38.81 18.28
N GLY A 397 -17.81 -38.68 19.57
CA GLY A 397 -17.25 -39.46 20.68
C GLY A 397 -16.10 -38.77 21.43
N PHE A 398 -15.82 -37.49 21.16
CA PHE A 398 -14.75 -36.77 21.85
C PHE A 398 -15.20 -36.18 23.20
N GLU A 399 -14.28 -36.18 24.16
CA GLU A 399 -14.34 -35.28 25.31
C GLU A 399 -14.01 -33.86 24.84
N VAL A 400 -14.89 -32.88 25.09
CA VAL A 400 -14.76 -31.51 24.56
C VAL A 400 -14.76 -30.48 25.69
N GLU A 401 -13.68 -29.71 25.78
CA GLU A 401 -13.44 -28.67 26.77
C GLU A 401 -13.27 -27.29 26.11
N PRO A 402 -13.76 -26.21 26.74
CA PRO A 402 -13.51 -24.86 26.26
C PRO A 402 -12.05 -24.45 26.51
N ALA A 403 -11.45 -23.75 25.53
CA ALA A 403 -10.18 -23.07 25.71
C ALA A 403 -10.31 -21.94 26.75
N ARG A 404 -9.21 -21.61 27.43
CA ARG A 404 -9.17 -20.45 28.33
C ARG A 404 -9.22 -19.16 27.49
N THR A 405 -10.02 -18.19 27.91
CA THR A 405 -10.22 -16.94 27.16
C THR A 405 -8.94 -16.09 27.11
N ASN A 406 -8.68 -15.44 25.98
CA ASN A 406 -7.56 -14.49 25.78
C ASN A 406 -7.74 -13.16 26.54
N SER A 407 -8.61 -13.09 27.56
CA SER A 407 -8.80 -11.89 28.37
C SER A 407 -7.64 -11.72 29.34
N ILE A 408 -6.66 -10.88 28.98
CA ILE A 408 -5.61 -10.37 29.86
C ILE A 408 -6.21 -9.28 30.80
N SER A 409 -7.37 -9.54 31.40
CA SER A 409 -7.97 -8.69 32.41
C SER A 409 -7.95 -9.41 33.76
N GLN A 410 -7.09 -8.88 34.63
CA GLN A 410 -6.85 -9.21 36.03
C GLN A 410 -6.26 -10.61 36.32
N ARG A 411 -4.92 -10.66 36.34
CA ARG A 411 -4.18 -11.16 37.50
C ARG A 411 -2.98 -10.27 37.77
#